data_AF-F0WJR9-F1
#
_entry.id   AF-F0WJR9-F1
#
_cell.length_a   1.000
_cell.length_b   1.000
_cell.length_c   1.000
_cell.angle_alpha   90.00
_cell.angle_beta   90.00
_cell.angle_gamma   90.00
#
_symmetry.space_group_name_H-M   'P 1'
#
loop_
_entity.id
_entity.type
_entity.pdbx_description
1 polymer ?
#
loop_
_entity_poly.entity_id
_entity_poly.type
_entity_poly.pdbx_seq_one_letter_code
_entity_poly.pdbx_strand_id
1 'polypeptide(L)'
;MASEILDRGLKVKEYELKRKNFSDTGNFGFGIQEHIDLGIKYDPSTGIYGMDFFVVLSRPGARVSQRKIQKARIGAPHRLRKDDAINWFQTKYEGIVLDK
;
A
#
# COMPACT_ATOMS: atom_id res chain seq x y z
N MET A 1 -5.03 9.45 9.33
CA MET A 1 -5.65 8.11 9.19
C MET A 1 -5.73 7.67 7.72
N ALA A 2 -5.63 6.36 7.49
CA ALA A 2 -5.04 5.69 6.31
C ALA A 2 -3.54 5.94 6.15
N SER A 3 -3.11 7.18 5.83
CA SER A 3 -1.69 7.52 5.66
C SER A 3 -0.85 7.26 6.92
N GLU A 4 -1.39 7.57 8.09
CA GLU A 4 -0.74 7.39 9.39
C GLU A 4 -0.59 5.91 9.77
N ILE A 5 -1.61 5.09 9.50
CA ILE A 5 -1.54 3.65 9.77
C ILE A 5 -0.52 3.00 8.82
N LEU A 6 -0.54 3.43 7.55
CA LEU A 6 0.44 2.99 6.56
C LEU A 6 1.87 3.37 6.99
N ASP A 7 2.08 4.60 7.45
CA ASP A 7 3.40 5.06 7.91
C ASP A 7 3.92 4.22 9.09
N ARG A 8 3.06 3.95 10.09
CA ARG A 8 3.41 3.04 11.19
C ARG A 8 3.76 1.64 10.70
N GLY A 9 3.00 1.09 9.75
CA GLY A 9 3.27 -0.22 9.18
C GLY A 9 4.57 -0.28 8.37
N LEU A 10 4.88 0.78 7.62
CA LEU A 10 6.12 0.90 6.86
C LEU A 10 7.33 1.06 7.78
N LYS A 11 7.18 1.77 8.90
CA LYS A 11 8.23 1.90 9.91
C LYS A 11 8.65 0.56 10.50
N VAL A 12 7.71 -0.36 10.74
CA VAL A 12 8.00 -1.73 11.18
C VAL A 12 8.81 -2.52 10.15
N LYS A 13 8.68 -2.17 8.86
CA LYS A 13 9.46 -2.73 7.76
C LYS A 13 10.68 -1.89 7.39
N GLU A 14 11.07 -0.94 8.23
CA GLU A 14 12.22 -0.05 7.99
C GLU A 14 12.13 0.71 6.65
N TYR A 15 10.91 0.95 6.17
CA TYR A 15 10.62 1.52 4.85
C TYR A 15 11.24 0.72 3.67
N GLU A 16 11.53 -0.56 3.88
CA GLU A 16 12.05 -1.46 2.86
C GLU A 16 10.95 -2.39 2.34
N LEU A 17 10.77 -2.45 1.02
CA LEU A 17 9.84 -3.36 0.37
C LEU A 17 10.53 -4.08 -0.79
N LYS A 18 10.11 -5.31 -1.11
CA LYS A 18 10.65 -6.03 -2.25
C LYS A 18 9.89 -5.66 -3.52
N ARG A 19 10.55 -5.72 -4.68
CA ARG A 19 9.91 -5.47 -5.98
C ARG A 19 8.69 -6.38 -6.23
N LYS A 20 8.66 -7.59 -5.64
CA LYS A 20 7.52 -8.52 -5.72
C LYS A 20 6.27 -8.06 -4.95
N ASN A 21 6.42 -7.15 -3.98
CA ASN A 21 5.29 -6.59 -3.23
C ASN A 21 4.43 -5.63 -4.07
N PHE A 22 4.96 -5.16 -5.20
CA PHE A 22 4.28 -4.26 -6.12
C PHE A 22 3.62 -5.02 -7.26
N SER A 23 2.32 -4.77 -7.47
CA SER A 23 1.52 -5.35 -8.54
C SER A 23 1.68 -4.62 -9.86
N ASP A 24 1.38 -5.30 -10.96
CA ASP A 24 1.41 -4.70 -12.31
C ASP A 24 0.42 -3.56 -12.49
N THR A 25 -0.65 -3.55 -11.69
CA THR A 25 -1.68 -2.49 -11.68
C THR A 25 -1.30 -1.27 -10.84
N GLY A 26 -0.07 -1.21 -10.31
CA GLY A 26 0.40 -0.07 -9.52
C GLY A 26 -0.15 -0.02 -8.10
N ASN A 27 -0.45 -1.18 -7.51
CA ASN A 27 -0.78 -1.32 -6.09
C ASN A 27 0.36 -2.04 -5.38
N PHE A 28 0.39 -2.03 -4.05
CA PHE A 28 1.38 -2.80 -3.30
C PHE A 28 0.83 -3.28 -1.96
N GLY A 29 1.48 -4.29 -1.39
CA GLY A 29 1.11 -4.78 -0.07
C GLY A 29 2.27 -5.44 0.66
N PHE A 30 2.17 -5.48 1.98
CA PHE A 30 3.16 -6.06 2.86
C PHE A 30 2.49 -6.60 4.14
N GLY A 31 3.06 -7.66 4.70
CA GLY A 31 2.58 -8.28 5.92
C GLY A 31 3.43 -7.93 7.13
N ILE A 32 2.79 -7.74 8.27
CA ILE A 32 3.40 -7.62 9.59
C ILE A 32 3.06 -8.89 10.37
N GLN A 33 4.05 -9.48 11.04
CA GLN A 33 3.86 -10.73 11.79
C GLN A 33 3.22 -10.50 13.16
N GLU A 34 3.51 -9.37 13.79
CA GLU A 34 3.01 -9.03 15.12
C GLU A 34 2.46 -7.60 15.14
N HIS A 35 1.17 -7.45 15.43
CA HIS A 35 0.54 -6.13 15.50
C HIS A 35 1.05 -5.27 16.68
N ILE A 36 1.76 -5.85 17.65
CA ILE A 36 2.35 -5.08 18.76
C ILE A 36 3.41 -4.09 18.25
N ASP A 37 4.09 -4.42 17.15
CA ASP A 37 5.09 -3.55 16.49
C ASP A 37 4.45 -2.26 15.95
N LEU A 38 3.13 -2.25 15.73
CA LEU A 38 2.38 -1.06 15.29
C LEU A 38 2.12 -0.06 16.43
N GLY A 39 2.56 -0.37 17.66
CA GLY A 39 2.33 0.46 18.85
C GLY A 39 0.94 0.29 19.46
N ILE A 40 0.25 -0.82 19.16
CA ILE A 40 -1.02 -1.20 19.78
C ILE A 40 -0.71 -1.82 21.15
N LYS A 41 -1.42 -1.40 22.20
CA LYS A 41 -1.25 -1.98 23.53
C LYS A 41 -1.58 -3.47 23.49
N TYR A 42 -0.70 -4.26 24.11
CA TYR A 42 -0.91 -5.69 24.27
C TYR A 42 -2.09 -5.97 25.21
N ASP A 43 -3.03 -6.79 24.74
CA ASP A 43 -4.13 -7.36 25.54
C ASP A 43 -3.99 -8.89 25.54
N PRO A 44 -3.70 -9.53 26.69
CA PRO A 44 -3.57 -10.98 26.81
C PRO A 44 -4.80 -11.77 26.36
N SER A 45 -5.99 -11.17 26.41
CA SER A 45 -7.23 -11.82 25.96
C SER A 45 -7.33 -11.92 24.44
N THR A 46 -6.69 -10.99 23.73
CA THR A 46 -6.66 -10.96 22.27
C THR A 46 -5.56 -11.88 21.77
N GLY A 47 -4.33 -11.79 22.28
CA GLY A 47 -3.18 -12.56 21.78
C GLY A 47 -2.38 -11.81 20.71
N ILE A 48 -1.34 -12.43 20.12
CA ILE A 48 -0.49 -11.83 19.08
C ILE A 48 -0.96 -12.31 17.70
N TYR A 49 -1.17 -11.38 16.78
CA TYR A 49 -1.61 -11.67 15.42
C TYR A 49 -0.84 -10.84 14.40
N GLY A 50 -0.62 -11.44 13.24
CA GLY A 50 -0.14 -10.76 12.04
C GLY A 50 -1.27 -10.10 11.26
N MET A 51 -0.90 -9.18 10.37
CA MET A 51 -1.80 -8.44 9.51
C MET A 51 -1.17 -8.21 8.15
N ASP A 52 -1.97 -8.33 7.09
CA ASP A 52 -1.58 -7.92 5.75
C ASP A 52 -2.13 -6.54 5.42
N PHE A 53 -1.25 -5.66 4.97
CA PHE A 53 -1.59 -4.36 4.43
C PHE A 53 -1.62 -4.44 2.90
N PHE A 54 -2.73 -3.98 2.31
CA PHE A 54 -2.84 -3.82 0.86
C PHE A 54 -3.23 -2.38 0.54
N VAL A 55 -2.34 -1.69 -0.18
CA VAL A 55 -2.46 -0.28 -0.53
C VAL A 55 -2.85 -0.16 -2.01
N VAL A 56 -4.03 0.42 -2.24
CA VAL A 56 -4.53 0.71 -3.58
C VAL A 56 -4.23 2.15 -3.93
N LEU A 57 -3.40 2.36 -4.94
CA LEU A 57 -3.11 3.69 -5.47
C LEU A 57 -4.10 4.01 -6.59
N SER A 58 -4.49 5.28 -6.70
CA SER A 58 -5.31 5.75 -7.80
C SER A 58 -4.99 7.19 -8.16
N ARG A 59 -5.07 7.52 -9.46
CA ARG A 59 -5.01 8.90 -9.92
C ARG A 59 -6.37 9.58 -9.76
N PRO A 60 -6.42 10.89 -9.47
CA PRO A 60 -7.67 11.65 -9.49
C PRO A 60 -8.37 11.48 -10.85
N GLY A 61 -9.63 11.04 -10.81
CA GLY A 61 -10.42 10.70 -12.02
C GLY A 61 -10.83 9.24 -12.13
N ALA A 62 -10.27 8.34 -11.31
CA ALA A 62 -10.61 6.91 -11.33
C ALA A 62 -12.11 6.60 -11.11
N ARG A 63 -12.84 7.51 -10.44
CA ARG A 63 -14.29 7.42 -10.18
C ARG A 63 -15.13 7.14 -11.44
N VAL A 64 -14.68 7.57 -12.62
CA VAL A 64 -15.41 7.35 -13.89
C VAL A 64 -15.70 5.87 -14.17
N SER A 65 -14.85 4.96 -13.67
CA SER A 65 -15.03 3.51 -13.80
C SER A 65 -15.94 2.87 -12.74
N GLN A 66 -16.24 3.60 -11.67
CA GLN A 66 -16.99 3.10 -10.52
C GLN A 66 -18.39 3.73 -10.39
N ARG A 67 -18.58 4.94 -10.93
CA ARG A 67 -19.87 5.66 -10.87
C ARG A 67 -20.99 4.90 -11.57
N LYS A 68 -22.22 5.02 -11.04
CA LYS A 68 -23.42 4.38 -11.59
C LYS A 68 -23.86 4.99 -12.92
N ILE A 69 -23.88 6.32 -13.01
CA ILE A 69 -24.34 7.06 -14.19
C ILE A 69 -23.12 7.41 -15.06
N GLN A 70 -23.24 7.22 -16.38
CA GLN A 70 -22.20 7.51 -17.38
C GLN A 70 -20.85 6.82 -17.06
N LYS A 71 -20.89 5.55 -16.66
CA LYS A 71 -19.67 4.77 -16.41
C LYS A 71 -18.83 4.66 -17.69
N ALA A 72 -17.53 4.90 -17.57
CA ALA A 72 -16.58 4.75 -18.68
C ALA A 72 -15.30 4.06 -18.22
N ARG A 73 -14.51 3.55 -19.18
CA ARG A 73 -13.23 2.90 -18.89
C ARG A 73 -12.15 3.95 -18.61
N ILE A 74 -11.22 3.64 -17.70
CA ILE A 74 -9.99 4.43 -17.52
C ILE A 74 -9.07 4.14 -18.70
N GLY A 75 -8.67 5.20 -19.41
CA GLY A 75 -7.74 5.11 -20.54
C GLY A 75 -6.36 4.61 -20.13
N ALA A 76 -5.67 3.92 -21.03
CA ALA A 76 -4.34 3.35 -20.79
C ALA A 76 -3.31 4.33 -20.17
N PRO A 77 -3.16 5.59 -20.64
CA PRO A 77 -2.18 6.51 -20.06
C PRO A 77 -2.52 6.99 -18.64
N HIS A 78 -3.78 6.83 -18.21
CA HIS A 78 -4.24 7.23 -16.89
C HIS A 78 -4.20 6.07 -15.87
N ARG A 79 -4.01 4.83 -16.33
CA ARG A 79 -3.83 3.68 -15.42
C ARG A 79 -2.44 3.74 -14.80
N LEU A 80 -2.36 3.34 -13.53
CA LEU A 80 -1.08 3.14 -12.87
C LEU A 80 -0.46 1.81 -13.29
N ARG A 81 0.86 1.79 -13.30
CA ARG A 81 1.71 0.61 -13.50
C ARG A 81 2.55 0.37 -12.26
N LYS A 82 3.18 -0.79 -12.21
CA LYS A 82 4.14 -1.17 -11.16
C LYS A 82 5.20 -0.09 -10.89
N ASP A 83 5.83 0.44 -11.94
CA ASP A 83 6.89 1.43 -11.78
C ASP A 83 6.35 2.78 -11.25
N ASP A 84 5.11 3.15 -11.57
CA ASP A 84 4.47 4.34 -10.99
C ASP A 84 4.35 4.20 -9.46
N ALA A 85 3.98 3.01 -8.98
CA ALA A 85 3.84 2.74 -7.55
C ALA A 85 5.17 2.73 -6.81
N ILE A 86 6.21 2.16 -7.42
CA ILE A 86 7.58 2.17 -6.90
C ILE A 86 8.09 3.60 -6.79
N ASN A 87 7.97 4.39 -7.86
CA ASN A 87 8.39 5.79 -7.87
C ASN A 87 7.61 6.60 -6.83
N TRP A 88 6.31 6.36 -6.68
CA TRP A 88 5.49 7.01 -5.66
C TRP A 88 5.96 6.65 -4.24
N PHE A 89 6.27 5.37 -3.97
CA PHE A 89 6.76 4.91 -2.67
C PHE A 89 8.10 5.55 -2.31
N GLN A 90 9.06 5.54 -3.25
CA GLN A 90 10.37 6.19 -3.09
C GLN A 90 10.23 7.71 -2.88
N THR A 91 9.34 8.38 -3.62
CA THR A 91 9.19 9.84 -3.51
C THR A 91 8.45 10.26 -2.24
N LYS A 92 7.43 9.48 -1.83
CA LYS A 92 6.53 9.88 -0.74
C LYS A 92 7.05 9.47 0.64
N TYR A 93 7.71 8.33 0.73
CA TYR A 93 8.15 7.72 1.98
C TYR A 93 9.66 7.49 2.03
N GLU A 94 10.42 7.94 1.02
CA GLU A 94 11.87 7.72 0.92
C GLU A 94 12.27 6.24 1.04
N GLY A 95 11.34 5.35 0.68
CA GLY A 95 11.49 3.92 0.91
C GLY A 95 12.41 3.23 -0.09
N ILE A 96 13.07 2.17 0.35
CA ILE A 96 14.02 1.39 -0.46
C ILE A 96 13.28 0.21 -1.08
N VAL A 97 13.47 0.01 -2.38
CA VAL A 97 12.90 -1.14 -3.10
C VAL A 97 14.00 -2.14 -3.44
N LEU A 98 13.93 -3.31 -2.81
CA LEU A 98 14.89 -4.41 -2.99
C LEU A 98 14.50 -5.27 -4.20
N ASP A 99 15.48 -5.60 -5.04
CA ASP A 99 15.27 -6.41 -6.25
C ASP A 99 15.18 -7.94 -5.98
N LYS A 100 15.43 -8.37 -4.73
CA LYS A 100 15.46 -9.79 -4.31
C LYS A 100 14.30 -10.20 -3.39
#